data_AF-A0A370PZZ8-F1
#
_entry.id   AF-A0A370PZZ8-F1
#
_cell.length_a   1.000
_cell.length_b   1.000
_cell.length_c   1.000
_cell.angle_alpha   90.00
_cell.angle_beta   90.00
_cell.angle_gamma   90.00
#
_symmetry.space_group_name_H-M   'P 1'
#
loop_
_entity.id
_entity.type
_entity.pdbx_description
1 polymer ?
#
loop_
_entity_poly.entity_id
_entity_poly.type
_entity_poly.pdbx_seq_one_letter_code
_entity_poly.pdbx_strand_id
1 'polypeptide(L)'
;MKLGSNIHKTLEDEIYTTVPVDITTKEDALALRIWNIIQGLRMLREFGITRELEVWGLVDGELVTGVIDQLSYDCPDPELEATAATYYADIEASRAILPEYQMSLSDYLLSPTGGGRLLSEVYGQDDTPPKADPLDVDMANSSQESDNLPHLPRIYLTDVKTRGSGSVPTVKSSSFRPTLLQLQLYYHMLNRLVLSDDVTIDLLASRYNLDPNRPFTDAFISEVGGLNEQFFDAMSSQEFDPDYIPTPQDAIEHPQRHYPSQSQPDSLPSSQDSATILSTHNTLTTLWTLMKSHLRLTFLPSSAATHSSPSIPSEFQPRSLDSYPTILSPLLTARYLSSKPSADLQPPRVLGSRSFLFDPTSMSSYLTDQMHWWRGGRDPRGVEVMEAWKCRICEFRDECEWRREREWLFANRRMGRKSKVEGGVEVGV
;
A
#
# COMPACT_ATOMS: atom_id res chain seq x y z
N MET A 1 13.29 0.30 16.10
CA MET A 1 12.37 1.37 15.66
C MET A 1 13.12 2.65 15.28
N LYS A 2 13.89 3.28 16.17
CA LYS A 2 14.62 4.56 15.88
C LYS A 2 15.43 4.58 14.58
N LEU A 3 16.20 3.51 14.28
CA LEU A 3 16.97 3.41 13.03
C LEU A 3 16.10 3.39 11.77
N GLY A 4 14.90 2.78 11.86
CA GLY A 4 13.95 2.76 10.74
C GLY A 4 13.38 4.14 10.49
N SER A 5 12.95 4.84 11.55
CA SER A 5 12.44 6.20 11.46
C SER A 5 13.44 7.18 10.84
N ASN A 6 14.73 7.04 11.15
CA ASN A 6 15.76 7.88 10.53
C ASN A 6 15.88 7.64 9.02
N ILE A 7 15.77 6.38 8.58
CA ILE A 7 15.84 6.06 7.13
C ILE A 7 14.64 6.66 6.39
N HIS A 8 13.43 6.53 6.93
CA HIS A 8 12.25 7.14 6.32
C HIS A 8 12.37 8.66 6.27
N LYS A 9 12.83 9.28 7.36
CA LYS A 9 13.09 10.72 7.39
C LYS A 9 14.12 11.14 6.34
N THR A 10 15.22 10.41 6.18
CA THR A 10 16.22 10.71 5.14
C THR A 10 15.61 10.64 3.75
N LEU A 11 14.75 9.65 3.48
CA LEU A 11 14.02 9.57 2.22
C LEU A 11 13.03 10.72 2.06
N GLU A 12 12.29 11.09 3.11
CA GLU A 12 11.40 12.25 3.08
C GLU A 12 12.17 13.53 2.74
N ASP A 13 13.32 13.75 3.39
CA ASP A 13 14.20 14.91 3.22
C ASP A 13 14.88 14.97 1.83
N GLU A 14 14.84 13.89 1.02
CA GLU A 14 15.31 13.90 -0.38
C GLU A 14 14.37 14.70 -1.29
N ILE A 15 13.09 14.80 -0.94
CA ILE A 15 12.05 15.44 -1.77
C ILE A 15 11.47 16.67 -1.06
N TYR A 16 11.38 16.64 0.28
CA TYR A 16 10.79 17.71 1.07
C TYR A 16 11.81 18.41 1.93
N THR A 17 11.61 19.70 2.15
CA THR A 17 12.27 20.43 3.23
C THR A 17 11.30 20.56 4.38
N THR A 18 11.62 19.93 5.52
CA THR A 18 10.80 20.07 6.73
C THR A 18 10.94 21.48 7.30
N VAL A 19 9.83 22.22 7.38
CA VAL A 19 9.80 23.54 8.01
C VAL A 19 8.83 23.53 9.20
N PRO A 20 9.26 23.99 10.39
CA PRO A 20 8.34 24.12 11.53
C PRO A 20 7.28 25.17 11.23
N VAL A 21 6.04 24.90 11.65
CA VAL A 21 4.89 25.81 11.55
C VAL A 21 4.29 25.99 12.94
N ASP A 22 4.00 27.23 13.33
CA ASP A 22 3.42 27.55 14.63
C ASP A 22 1.90 27.29 14.63
N ILE A 23 1.50 26.16 15.21
CA ILE A 23 0.10 25.73 15.30
C ILE A 23 -0.49 26.19 16.63
N THR A 24 -1.49 27.07 16.57
CA THR A 24 -2.16 27.60 17.78
C THR A 24 -3.53 26.97 18.05
N THR A 25 -4.18 26.43 17.01
CA THR A 25 -5.50 25.81 17.12
C THR A 25 -5.49 24.36 16.62
N LYS A 26 -6.45 23.55 17.08
CA LYS A 26 -6.59 22.16 16.59
C LYS A 26 -7.06 22.15 15.13
N GLU A 27 -7.82 23.17 14.74
CA GLU A 27 -8.27 23.38 13.37
C GLU A 27 -7.08 23.61 12.43
N ASP A 28 -6.15 24.51 12.79
CA ASP A 28 -4.91 24.74 12.03
C ASP A 28 -4.06 23.45 11.93
N ALA A 29 -4.02 22.62 12.99
CA ALA A 29 -3.31 21.35 12.98
C ALA A 29 -3.86 20.37 11.94
N LEU A 30 -5.20 20.26 11.86
CA LEU A 30 -5.84 19.41 10.84
C LEU A 30 -5.74 20.05 9.45
N ALA A 31 -5.82 21.38 9.36
CA ALA A 31 -5.64 22.11 8.11
C ALA A 31 -4.25 21.88 7.51
N LEU A 32 -3.20 21.85 8.34
CA LEU A 32 -1.84 21.53 7.88
C LEU A 32 -1.76 20.13 7.27
N ARG A 33 -2.39 19.12 7.88
CA ARG A 33 -2.42 17.74 7.35
C ARG A 33 -3.14 17.69 6.00
N ILE A 34 -4.29 18.35 5.88
CA ILE A 34 -5.04 18.45 4.62
C ILE A 34 -4.22 19.20 3.56
N TRP A 35 -3.53 20.27 3.94
CA TRP A 35 -2.68 21.05 3.05
C TRP A 35 -1.49 20.22 2.54
N ASN A 36 -0.83 19.46 3.41
CA ASN A 36 0.27 18.57 3.03
C ASN A 36 -0.18 17.51 2.00
N ILE A 37 -1.41 17.02 2.10
CA ILE A 37 -1.99 16.15 1.06
C ILE A 37 -2.15 16.91 -0.26
N ILE A 38 -2.70 18.13 -0.23
CA ILE A 38 -2.85 18.96 -1.45
C ILE A 38 -1.48 19.19 -2.11
N GLN A 39 -0.46 19.53 -1.33
CA GLN A 39 0.91 19.72 -1.84
C GLN A 39 1.50 18.41 -2.36
N GLY A 40 1.36 17.32 -1.61
CA GLY A 40 1.80 15.99 -2.04
C GLY A 40 1.18 15.57 -3.37
N LEU A 41 -0.10 15.90 -3.61
CA LEU A 41 -0.78 15.64 -4.88
C LEU A 41 -0.29 16.56 -6.00
N ARG A 42 0.04 17.83 -5.72
CA ARG A 42 0.67 18.74 -6.69
C ARG A 42 2.03 18.21 -7.12
N MET A 43 2.86 17.84 -6.15
CA MET A 43 4.17 17.23 -6.36
C MET A 43 4.10 15.97 -7.22
N LEU A 44 3.15 15.08 -6.92
CA LEU A 44 2.96 13.88 -7.73
C LEU A 44 2.65 14.21 -9.19
N ARG A 45 1.79 15.19 -9.47
CA ARG A 45 1.43 15.57 -10.84
C ARG A 45 2.56 16.29 -11.59
N GLU A 46 3.37 17.07 -10.88
CA GLU A 46 4.42 17.91 -11.50
C GLU A 46 5.75 17.17 -11.66
N PHE A 47 6.19 16.46 -10.62
CA PHE A 47 7.50 15.78 -10.58
C PHE A 47 7.39 14.26 -10.67
N GLY A 48 6.18 13.71 -10.66
CA GLY A 48 5.95 12.27 -10.81
C GLY A 48 6.20 11.41 -9.58
N ILE A 49 6.43 12.03 -8.42
CA ILE A 49 6.64 11.33 -7.15
C ILE A 49 6.15 12.17 -5.96
N THR A 50 5.67 11.49 -4.92
CA THR A 50 5.33 12.08 -3.63
C THR A 50 5.55 11.05 -2.52
N ARG A 51 5.88 11.48 -1.32
CA ARG A 51 6.16 10.64 -0.15
C ARG A 51 5.34 11.07 1.07
N GLU A 52 5.20 10.17 2.03
CA GLU A 52 4.48 10.42 3.30
C GLU A 52 3.06 10.98 3.10
N LEU A 53 2.34 10.48 2.10
CA LEU A 53 0.97 10.95 1.81
C LEU A 53 -0.02 10.34 2.81
N GLU A 54 -0.63 11.19 3.62
CA GLU A 54 -1.66 10.76 4.56
C GLU A 54 -2.95 10.32 3.85
N VAL A 55 -3.56 9.24 4.34
CA VAL A 55 -4.82 8.69 3.82
C VAL A 55 -5.79 8.36 4.96
N TRP A 56 -7.07 8.66 4.76
CA TRP A 56 -8.16 8.32 5.67
C TRP A 56 -9.15 7.36 5.04
N GLY A 57 -9.73 6.49 5.85
CA GLY A 57 -10.74 5.55 5.41
C GLY A 57 -11.48 4.92 6.58
N LEU A 58 -12.51 4.13 6.26
CA LEU A 58 -13.26 3.37 7.24
C LEU A 58 -12.89 1.89 7.12
N VAL A 59 -12.66 1.24 8.26
CA VAL A 59 -12.51 -0.22 8.35
C VAL A 59 -13.57 -0.72 9.31
N ASP A 60 -14.57 -1.43 8.79
CA ASP A 60 -15.70 -1.97 9.57
C ASP A 60 -16.37 -0.89 10.46
N GLY A 61 -16.58 0.31 9.90
CA GLY A 61 -17.19 1.46 10.58
C GLY A 61 -16.25 2.30 11.43
N GLU A 62 -15.01 1.86 11.67
CA GLU A 62 -14.02 2.63 12.44
C GLU A 62 -13.16 3.51 11.53
N LEU A 63 -12.95 4.78 11.92
CA LEU A 63 -12.03 5.68 11.21
C LEU A 63 -10.58 5.25 11.43
N VAL A 64 -9.88 5.00 10.32
CA VAL A 64 -8.46 4.64 10.27
C VAL A 64 -7.70 5.71 9.49
N THR A 65 -6.49 6.00 9.96
CA THR A 65 -5.51 6.85 9.27
C THR A 65 -4.29 6.01 8.91
N GLY A 66 -3.80 6.19 7.69
CA GLY A 66 -2.54 5.62 7.20
C GLY A 66 -1.65 6.71 6.63
N VAL A 67 -0.37 6.38 6.45
CA VAL A 67 0.60 7.22 5.75
C VAL A 67 1.29 6.36 4.69
N ILE A 68 1.15 6.75 3.43
CA ILE A 68 1.71 6.05 2.29
C ILE A 68 3.11 6.60 2.03
N ASP A 69 4.11 5.75 2.24
CA ASP A 69 5.52 6.15 2.13
C ASP A 69 5.86 6.73 0.75
N GLN A 70 5.34 6.16 -0.34
CA GLN A 70 5.61 6.65 -1.70
C GLN A 70 4.47 6.35 -2.68
N LEU A 71 4.13 7.35 -3.49
CA LEU A 71 3.39 7.22 -4.75
C LEU A 71 4.24 7.76 -5.89
N SER A 72 4.22 7.11 -7.05
CA SER A 72 4.97 7.56 -8.24
C SER A 72 4.34 7.08 -9.54
N TYR A 73 4.63 7.76 -10.66
CA TYR A 73 4.31 7.26 -12.00
C TYR A 73 5.29 6.17 -12.49
N ASP A 74 6.42 5.97 -11.80
CA ASP A 74 7.38 4.93 -12.16
C ASP A 74 6.89 3.55 -11.72
N CYS A 75 6.71 2.64 -12.67
CA CYS A 75 6.29 1.27 -12.39
C CYS A 75 7.41 0.48 -11.68
N PRO A 76 7.19 0.00 -10.43
CA PRO A 76 8.22 -0.69 -9.67
C PRO A 76 8.47 -2.13 -10.14
N ASP A 77 7.53 -2.72 -10.88
CA ASP A 77 7.61 -4.10 -11.40
C ASP A 77 6.85 -4.23 -12.74
N PRO A 78 7.48 -3.81 -13.86
CA PRO A 78 6.84 -3.83 -15.17
C PRO A 78 6.44 -5.23 -15.66
N GLU A 79 7.18 -6.26 -15.26
CA GLU A 79 6.88 -7.65 -15.61
C GLU A 79 5.55 -8.08 -14.98
N LEU A 80 5.36 -7.80 -13.68
CA LEU A 80 4.11 -8.11 -13.00
C LEU A 80 2.93 -7.27 -13.53
N GLU A 81 3.14 -5.98 -13.80
CA GLU A 81 2.13 -5.08 -14.37
C GLU A 81 1.62 -5.59 -15.72
N ALA A 82 2.53 -6.06 -16.60
CA ALA A 82 2.16 -6.61 -17.91
C ALA A 82 1.29 -7.87 -17.79
N THR A 83 1.44 -8.65 -16.72
CA THR A 83 0.64 -9.87 -16.48
C THR A 83 -0.66 -9.62 -15.72
N ALA A 84 -0.94 -8.39 -15.27
CA ALA A 84 -2.07 -8.10 -14.39
C ALA A 84 -3.43 -8.47 -15.00
N ALA A 85 -3.63 -8.21 -16.30
CA ALA A 85 -4.87 -8.53 -17.00
C ALA A 85 -5.17 -10.05 -16.95
N THR A 86 -4.18 -10.87 -17.30
CA THR A 86 -4.28 -12.33 -17.25
C THR A 86 -4.50 -12.82 -15.83
N TYR A 87 -3.79 -12.26 -14.85
CA TYR A 87 -3.95 -12.64 -13.45
C TYR A 87 -5.39 -12.50 -12.95
N TYR A 88 -6.03 -11.35 -13.21
CA TYR A 88 -7.42 -11.16 -12.79
C TYR A 88 -8.39 -12.04 -13.57
N ALA A 89 -8.17 -12.24 -14.88
CA ALA A 89 -8.98 -13.15 -15.67
C ALA A 89 -8.92 -14.60 -15.14
N ASP A 90 -7.72 -15.08 -14.78
CA ASP A 90 -7.52 -16.41 -14.21
C ASP A 90 -8.21 -16.55 -12.84
N ILE A 91 -8.14 -15.52 -11.99
CA ILE A 91 -8.83 -15.52 -10.70
C ILE A 91 -10.35 -15.57 -10.90
N GLU A 92 -10.89 -14.75 -11.79
CA GLU A 92 -12.33 -14.74 -12.08
C GLU A 92 -12.81 -16.08 -12.66
N ALA A 93 -12.04 -16.67 -13.58
CA ALA A 93 -12.31 -18.00 -14.12
C ALA A 93 -12.27 -19.06 -13.02
N SER A 94 -11.24 -19.03 -12.15
CA SER A 94 -11.14 -19.97 -11.04
C SER A 94 -12.32 -19.87 -10.06
N ARG A 95 -12.78 -18.64 -9.77
CA ARG A 95 -13.95 -18.40 -8.91
C ARG A 95 -15.26 -18.84 -9.57
N ALA A 96 -15.37 -18.75 -10.89
CA ALA A 96 -16.53 -19.23 -11.63
C ALA A 96 -16.62 -20.76 -11.71
N ILE A 97 -15.48 -21.46 -11.66
CA ILE A 97 -15.38 -22.92 -11.74
C ILE A 97 -15.56 -23.59 -10.36
N LEU A 98 -15.25 -22.89 -9.26
CA LEU A 98 -15.40 -23.43 -7.91
C LEU A 98 -16.88 -23.55 -7.54
N PRO A 99 -17.39 -24.76 -7.19
CA PRO A 99 -18.72 -24.91 -6.61
C PRO A 99 -18.85 -24.02 -5.37
N GLU A 100 -20.05 -23.50 -5.08
CA GLU A 100 -20.33 -22.56 -3.96
C GLU A 100 -19.79 -23.00 -2.58
N TYR A 101 -19.40 -24.28 -2.41
CA TYR A 101 -18.83 -24.81 -1.16
C TYR A 101 -17.29 -24.92 -1.14
N GLN A 102 -16.57 -24.63 -2.23
CA GLN A 102 -15.13 -24.81 -2.35
C GLN A 102 -14.39 -23.47 -2.30
N MET A 103 -13.63 -23.23 -1.22
CA MET A 103 -12.80 -22.02 -1.06
C MET A 103 -11.68 -21.95 -2.11
N SER A 104 -11.38 -20.76 -2.62
CA SER A 104 -10.27 -20.52 -3.54
C SER A 104 -8.91 -20.69 -2.85
N LEU A 105 -7.83 -20.88 -3.61
CA LEU A 105 -6.47 -20.97 -3.06
C LEU A 105 -6.03 -19.68 -2.34
N SER A 106 -6.47 -18.52 -2.81
CA SER A 106 -6.25 -17.23 -2.14
C SER A 106 -7.03 -17.16 -0.82
N ASP A 107 -8.27 -17.65 -0.81
CA ASP A 107 -9.04 -17.83 0.43
C ASP A 107 -8.39 -18.86 1.34
N TYR A 108 -7.70 -19.89 0.84
CA TYR A 108 -6.95 -20.84 1.66
C TYR A 108 -5.67 -20.21 2.27
N LEU A 109 -4.95 -19.40 1.49
CA LEU A 109 -3.73 -18.73 1.96
C LEU A 109 -4.00 -17.62 2.98
N LEU A 110 -5.20 -17.02 2.94
CA LEU A 110 -5.61 -15.96 3.86
C LEU A 110 -6.64 -16.42 4.90
N SER A 111 -7.34 -17.53 4.69
CA SER A 111 -8.17 -18.15 5.70
C SER A 111 -7.30 -18.82 6.76
N PRO A 112 -7.57 -18.57 8.06
CA PRO A 112 -6.94 -19.29 9.16
C PRO A 112 -7.39 -20.75 9.26
N THR A 113 -8.35 -21.22 8.45
CA THR A 113 -8.88 -22.58 8.52
C THR A 113 -7.95 -23.56 7.81
N GLY A 114 -6.79 -23.84 8.42
CA GLY A 114 -5.95 -25.00 8.13
C GLY A 114 -6.59 -26.32 8.62
N GLY A 115 -7.82 -26.60 8.15
CA GLY A 115 -8.62 -27.77 8.50
C GLY A 115 -8.68 -28.81 7.38
N GLY A 116 -7.62 -29.02 6.62
CA GLY A 116 -7.54 -30.08 5.62
C GLY A 116 -7.08 -31.41 6.25
N ARG A 117 -7.82 -32.50 6.01
CA ARG A 117 -7.38 -33.87 6.31
C ARG A 117 -6.09 -34.21 5.54
N LEU A 118 -5.34 -35.17 6.08
CA LEU A 118 -4.09 -35.69 5.52
C LEU A 118 -4.33 -36.24 4.10
N LEU A 119 -3.51 -35.81 3.14
CA LEU A 119 -3.54 -36.22 1.73
C LEU A 119 -3.39 -37.74 1.50
N SER A 120 -3.07 -38.51 2.55
CA SER A 120 -2.96 -39.97 2.53
C SER A 120 -4.30 -40.71 2.66
N GLU A 121 -5.42 -40.00 2.85
CA GLU A 121 -6.74 -40.61 3.07
C GLU A 121 -7.67 -40.55 1.83
N VAL A 122 -7.20 -39.96 0.72
CA VAL A 122 -8.00 -39.80 -0.53
C VAL A 122 -7.52 -40.71 -1.67
N TYR A 123 -6.28 -41.20 -1.66
CA TYR A 123 -5.77 -42.10 -2.69
C TYR A 123 -5.83 -43.57 -2.25
N GLY A 124 -7.02 -44.16 -2.41
CA GLY A 124 -7.21 -45.60 -2.54
C GLY A 124 -7.70 -45.91 -3.96
N GLN A 125 -6.77 -46.31 -4.82
CA GLN A 125 -6.93 -47.11 -6.05
C GLN A 125 -8.06 -46.76 -7.05
N ASP A 126 -7.69 -46.30 -8.26
CA ASP A 126 -7.51 -47.20 -9.41
C ASP A 126 -7.08 -46.38 -10.65
N ASP A 127 -6.03 -46.87 -11.31
CA ASP A 127 -5.50 -46.35 -12.57
C ASP A 127 -6.49 -46.59 -13.72
N THR A 128 -7.02 -45.54 -14.32
CA THR A 128 -7.29 -45.46 -15.77
C THR A 128 -7.63 -44.01 -16.17
N PRO A 129 -6.92 -43.40 -17.14
CA PRO A 129 -7.28 -42.07 -17.62
C PRO A 129 -8.44 -42.15 -18.64
N PRO A 130 -9.53 -41.38 -18.49
CA PRO A 130 -10.51 -41.23 -19.56
C PRO A 130 -9.96 -40.24 -20.62
N LYS A 131 -10.05 -40.65 -21.89
CA LYS A 131 -9.89 -39.76 -23.04
C LYS A 131 -11.06 -38.79 -23.08
N ALA A 132 -10.77 -37.49 -23.14
CA ALA A 132 -11.72 -36.46 -23.53
C ALA A 132 -11.33 -35.94 -24.92
N ASP A 133 -12.31 -35.92 -25.82
CA ASP A 133 -12.20 -35.42 -27.19
C ASP A 133 -11.95 -33.90 -27.22
N PRO A 134 -11.22 -33.40 -28.24
CA PRO A 134 -11.00 -31.96 -28.39
C PRO A 134 -12.24 -31.32 -29.01
N LEU A 135 -12.90 -30.44 -28.27
CA LEU A 135 -13.79 -29.45 -28.85
C LEU A 135 -12.98 -28.17 -29.08
N ASP A 136 -12.95 -27.76 -30.34
CA ASP A 136 -12.31 -26.57 -30.86
C ASP A 136 -12.73 -25.32 -30.08
N VAL A 137 -11.74 -24.66 -29.47
CA VAL A 137 -11.83 -23.26 -29.11
C VAL A 137 -10.60 -22.58 -29.71
N ASP A 138 -10.75 -22.16 -30.96
CA ASP A 138 -9.84 -21.23 -31.62
C ASP A 138 -9.82 -19.91 -30.85
N MET A 139 -8.82 -19.70 -30.01
CA MET A 139 -8.30 -18.37 -29.67
C MET A 139 -6.82 -18.47 -29.33
N ALA A 140 -6.01 -18.67 -30.38
CA ALA A 140 -4.57 -18.49 -30.33
C ALA A 140 -4.13 -17.63 -31.52
N ASN A 141 -4.02 -16.32 -31.29
CA ASN A 141 -2.94 -15.44 -31.74
C ASN A 141 -3.40 -13.97 -31.70
N SER A 142 -3.15 -13.32 -30.57
CA SER A 142 -3.09 -11.86 -30.49
C SER A 142 -2.01 -11.45 -29.49
N SER A 143 -0.83 -12.05 -29.58
CA SER A 143 0.35 -11.66 -28.79
C SER A 143 1.22 -10.60 -29.50
N GLN A 144 0.63 -9.78 -30.39
CA GLN A 144 1.34 -8.72 -31.12
C GLN A 144 0.58 -7.39 -31.27
N GLU A 145 -0.50 -7.14 -30.50
CA GLU A 145 -1.28 -5.88 -30.59
C GLU A 145 -1.16 -4.96 -29.36
N SER A 146 -0.27 -5.25 -28.39
CA SER A 146 -0.13 -4.41 -27.18
C SER A 146 0.64 -3.09 -27.37
N ASP A 147 1.25 -2.85 -28.53
CA ASP A 147 2.09 -1.66 -28.78
C ASP A 147 1.31 -0.39 -29.20
N ASN A 148 -0.02 -0.47 -29.37
CA ASN A 148 -0.83 0.66 -29.86
C ASN A 148 -1.94 1.14 -28.92
N LEU A 149 -2.08 0.58 -27.70
CA LEU A 149 -3.00 1.16 -26.73
C LEU A 149 -2.39 2.46 -26.17
N PRO A 150 -3.15 3.57 -26.11
CA PRO A 150 -2.68 4.78 -25.44
C PRO A 150 -2.37 4.44 -23.97
N HIS A 151 -1.08 4.50 -23.63
CA HIS A 151 -0.60 4.26 -22.26
C HIS A 151 -1.14 5.35 -21.34
N LEU A 152 -2.23 5.03 -20.66
CA LEU A 152 -2.66 5.80 -19.49
C LEU A 152 -1.55 5.76 -18.45
N PRO A 153 -1.01 6.92 -18.00
CA PRO A 153 -0.07 6.93 -16.89
C PRO A 153 -0.77 6.42 -15.65
N ARG A 154 -0.16 5.45 -14.95
CA ARG A 154 -0.69 4.89 -13.70
C ARG A 154 0.18 5.28 -12.53
N ILE A 155 -0.46 5.40 -11.38
CA ILE A 155 0.20 5.70 -10.12
C ILE A 155 0.43 4.39 -9.38
N TYR A 156 1.65 4.20 -8.88
CA TYR A 156 2.09 3.00 -8.17
C TYR A 156 2.36 3.30 -6.71
N LEU A 157 1.94 2.39 -5.83
CA LEU A 157 2.08 2.52 -4.39
C LEU A 157 3.24 1.66 -3.89
N THR A 158 4.18 2.30 -3.18
CA THR A 158 5.30 1.60 -2.55
C THR A 158 5.40 1.92 -1.06
N ASP A 159 5.50 0.88 -0.23
CA ASP A 159 5.83 0.98 1.19
C ASP A 159 7.30 0.55 1.41
N VAL A 160 8.02 1.32 2.21
CA VAL A 160 9.42 1.09 2.52
C VAL A 160 9.53 0.41 3.88
N LYS A 161 10.16 -0.76 3.94
CA LYS A 161 10.40 -1.51 5.18
C LYS A 161 11.89 -1.59 5.49
N THR A 162 12.25 -1.31 6.73
CA THR A 162 13.63 -1.46 7.21
C THR A 162 13.83 -2.81 7.91
N ARG A 163 14.93 -3.50 7.60
CA ARG A 163 15.23 -4.82 8.20
C ARG A 163 16.67 -4.91 8.70
N GLY A 164 16.85 -5.62 9.81
CA GLY A 164 18.18 -6.04 10.28
C GLY A 164 18.69 -7.33 9.62
N SER A 165 17.76 -8.16 9.11
CA SER A 165 18.09 -9.35 8.33
C SER A 165 18.49 -8.96 6.90
N GLY A 166 19.43 -9.70 6.30
CA GLY A 166 19.85 -9.51 4.91
C GLY A 166 18.93 -10.19 3.88
N SER A 167 17.98 -11.02 4.30
CA SER A 167 17.00 -11.64 3.41
C SER A 167 15.72 -10.80 3.32
N VAL A 168 14.94 -10.99 2.26
CA VAL A 168 13.60 -10.40 2.09
C VAL A 168 12.54 -11.48 2.36
N PRO A 169 11.44 -11.21 3.09
CA PRO A 169 10.40 -12.20 3.31
C PRO A 169 9.80 -12.68 1.98
N THR A 170 9.36 -13.94 1.93
CA THR A 170 8.55 -14.42 0.80
C THR A 170 7.11 -13.95 0.97
N VAL A 171 6.40 -13.74 -0.14
CA VAL A 171 4.98 -13.28 -0.11
C VAL A 171 4.09 -14.26 0.68
N LYS A 172 4.40 -15.55 0.61
CA LYS A 172 3.70 -16.61 1.36
C LYS A 172 4.09 -16.71 2.83
N SER A 173 5.12 -15.97 3.27
CA SER A 173 5.53 -16.01 4.68
C SER A 173 4.56 -15.20 5.53
N SER A 174 4.24 -15.73 6.70
CA SER A 174 3.43 -15.01 7.67
C SER A 174 4.08 -13.73 8.19
N SER A 175 5.41 -13.63 8.12
CA SER A 175 6.14 -12.39 8.41
C SER A 175 5.88 -11.27 7.40
N PHE A 176 5.41 -11.60 6.20
CA PHE A 176 5.01 -10.61 5.17
C PHE A 176 3.55 -10.19 5.31
N ARG A 177 2.72 -10.99 5.99
CA ARG A 177 1.27 -10.76 6.12
C ARG A 177 0.90 -9.35 6.62
N PRO A 178 1.59 -8.75 7.61
CA PRO A 178 1.30 -7.37 8.02
C PRO A 178 1.52 -6.36 6.89
N THR A 179 2.64 -6.46 6.16
CA THR A 179 2.96 -5.60 5.01
C THR A 179 1.94 -5.78 3.89
N LEU A 180 1.55 -7.04 3.61
CA LEU A 180 0.54 -7.36 2.62
C LEU A 180 -0.80 -6.68 2.94
N LEU A 181 -1.26 -6.77 4.19
CA LEU A 181 -2.51 -6.14 4.62
C LEU A 181 -2.44 -4.62 4.64
N GLN A 182 -1.33 -4.05 5.11
CA GLN A 182 -1.13 -2.61 5.15
C GLN A 182 -1.23 -2.01 3.74
N LEU A 183 -0.53 -2.59 2.77
CA LEU A 183 -0.55 -2.14 1.38
C LEU A 183 -1.96 -2.27 0.77
N GLN A 184 -2.66 -3.38 1.00
CA GLN A 184 -4.04 -3.55 0.51
C GLN A 184 -5.01 -2.54 1.14
N LEU A 185 -4.86 -2.26 2.44
CA LEU A 185 -5.63 -1.23 3.14
C LEU A 185 -5.35 0.15 2.57
N TYR A 186 -4.09 0.51 2.32
CA TYR A 186 -3.75 1.80 1.71
C TYR A 186 -4.36 1.95 0.32
N TYR A 187 -4.26 0.92 -0.52
CA TYR A 187 -4.89 0.91 -1.85
C TYR A 187 -6.41 1.11 -1.75
N HIS A 188 -7.07 0.36 -0.86
CA HIS A 188 -8.51 0.47 -0.65
C HIS A 188 -8.91 1.86 -0.12
N MET A 189 -8.27 2.32 0.94
CA MET A 189 -8.57 3.61 1.58
C MET A 189 -8.36 4.77 0.61
N LEU A 190 -7.26 4.77 -0.15
CA LEU A 190 -6.97 5.84 -1.11
C LEU A 190 -8.02 5.88 -2.23
N ASN A 191 -8.37 4.73 -2.80
CA ASN A 191 -9.45 4.66 -3.79
C ASN A 191 -10.79 5.14 -3.21
N ARG A 192 -11.18 4.69 -2.02
CA ARG A 192 -12.43 5.13 -1.36
C ARG A 192 -12.41 6.62 -1.06
N LEU A 193 -11.28 7.17 -0.61
CA LEU A 193 -11.12 8.60 -0.33
C LEU A 193 -11.26 9.45 -1.61
N VAL A 194 -10.86 8.93 -2.78
CA VAL A 194 -11.05 9.60 -4.07
C VAL A 194 -12.53 9.52 -4.52
N LEU A 195 -13.13 8.34 -4.45
CA LEU A 195 -14.38 8.01 -5.14
C LEU A 195 -15.65 8.24 -4.32
N SER A 196 -15.57 8.08 -3.00
CA SER A 196 -16.74 8.09 -2.11
C SER A 196 -16.69 9.26 -1.12
N ASP A 197 -17.77 9.51 -0.42
CA ASP A 197 -17.83 10.44 0.71
C ASP A 197 -18.00 9.69 2.05
N ASP A 198 -17.43 8.47 2.14
CA ASP A 198 -17.44 7.64 3.36
C ASP A 198 -16.79 8.36 4.54
N VAL A 199 -15.69 9.09 4.27
CA VAL A 199 -15.03 9.96 5.23
C VAL A 199 -15.34 11.41 4.86
N THR A 200 -15.98 12.12 5.78
CA THR A 200 -16.30 13.55 5.65
C THR A 200 -15.54 14.36 6.68
N ILE A 201 -15.46 15.68 6.44
CA ILE A 201 -14.88 16.59 7.42
C ILE A 201 -15.69 16.61 8.73
N ASP A 202 -17.02 16.44 8.66
CA ASP A 202 -17.89 16.39 9.84
C ASP A 202 -17.60 15.17 10.72
N LEU A 203 -17.28 14.03 10.10
CA LEU A 203 -16.88 12.82 10.83
C LEU A 203 -15.57 13.05 11.58
N LEU A 204 -14.59 13.66 10.92
CA LEU A 204 -13.31 14.03 11.53
C LEU A 204 -13.50 15.07 12.66
N ALA A 205 -14.27 16.11 12.39
CA ALA A 205 -14.55 17.17 13.35
C ALA A 205 -15.26 16.63 14.59
N SER A 206 -16.23 15.72 14.42
CA SER A 206 -16.91 15.05 15.53
C SER A 206 -15.96 14.18 16.35
N ARG A 207 -15.06 13.43 15.70
CA ARG A 207 -14.10 12.56 16.39
C ARG A 207 -13.05 13.34 17.18
N TYR A 208 -12.57 14.45 16.64
CA TYR A 208 -11.49 15.25 17.23
C TYR A 208 -11.99 16.48 18.02
N ASN A 209 -13.31 16.67 18.10
CA ASN A 209 -13.97 17.81 18.73
C ASN A 209 -13.43 19.15 18.17
N LEU A 210 -13.61 19.32 16.86
CA LEU A 210 -13.23 20.51 16.08
C LEU A 210 -14.48 21.23 15.58
N ASP A 211 -14.34 22.52 15.27
CA ASP A 211 -15.34 23.25 14.50
C ASP A 211 -14.90 23.33 13.02
N PRO A 212 -15.58 22.64 12.09
CA PRO A 212 -15.16 22.60 10.70
C PRO A 212 -15.33 23.93 9.96
N ASN A 213 -16.13 24.85 10.50
CA ASN A 213 -16.41 26.16 9.89
C ASN A 213 -15.67 27.31 10.60
N ARG A 214 -14.86 27.01 11.61
CA ARG A 214 -14.00 28.01 12.24
C ARG A 214 -12.93 28.46 11.24
N PRO A 215 -12.71 29.78 11.06
CA PRO A 215 -11.66 30.27 10.20
C PRO A 215 -10.28 29.96 10.79
N PHE A 216 -9.32 29.63 9.92
CA PHE A 216 -7.91 29.46 10.28
C PHE A 216 -7.30 30.76 10.80
N THR A 217 -6.20 30.63 11.55
CA THR A 217 -5.49 31.80 12.05
C THR A 217 -4.69 32.50 10.95
N ASP A 218 -4.62 33.82 10.98
CA ASP A 218 -3.82 34.61 10.01
C ASP A 218 -2.34 34.22 10.06
N ALA A 219 -1.84 33.85 11.25
CA ALA A 219 -0.48 33.32 11.44
C ALA A 219 -0.27 32.04 10.62
N PHE A 220 -1.20 31.08 10.73
CA PHE A 220 -1.15 29.85 9.94
C PHE A 220 -1.21 30.13 8.43
N ILE A 221 -2.14 30.97 7.98
CA ILE A 221 -2.30 31.29 6.54
C ILE A 221 -1.03 31.95 6.00
N SER A 222 -0.46 32.92 6.73
CA SER A 222 0.74 33.63 6.32
C SER A 222 1.98 32.73 6.29
N GLU A 223 2.15 31.88 7.31
CA GLU A 223 3.32 31.01 7.41
C GLU A 223 3.27 29.92 6.34
N VAL A 224 2.18 29.15 6.28
CA VAL A 224 2.04 28.05 5.30
C VAL A 224 1.97 28.57 3.86
N GLY A 225 1.31 29.71 3.65
CA GLY A 225 1.27 30.36 2.34
C GLY A 225 2.64 30.79 1.85
N GLY A 226 3.46 31.39 2.72
CA GLY A 226 4.80 31.88 2.39
C GLY A 226 5.87 30.80 2.20
N LEU A 227 5.76 29.66 2.90
CA LEU A 227 6.71 28.55 2.77
C LEU A 227 6.65 27.87 1.39
N ASN A 228 5.44 27.80 0.82
CA ASN A 228 5.24 27.20 -0.50
C ASN A 228 5.94 28.03 -1.60
N GLU A 229 6.01 29.36 -1.44
CA GLU A 229 6.67 30.25 -2.41
C GLU A 229 8.15 29.89 -2.57
N GLN A 230 8.87 29.69 -1.45
CA GLN A 230 10.31 29.40 -1.46
C GLN A 230 10.62 28.02 -2.07
N PHE A 231 9.75 27.05 -1.87
CA PHE A 231 9.92 25.69 -2.34
C PHE A 231 9.75 25.58 -3.86
N PHE A 232 8.67 26.14 -4.42
CA PHE A 232 8.44 26.10 -5.87
C PHE A 232 9.42 27.00 -6.64
N ASP A 233 9.84 28.13 -6.08
CA ASP A 233 10.84 29.00 -6.71
C ASP A 233 12.24 28.33 -6.75
N ALA A 234 12.63 27.63 -5.67
CA ALA A 234 13.87 26.84 -5.63
C ALA A 234 13.87 25.68 -6.64
N MET A 235 12.76 24.95 -6.78
CA MET A 235 12.63 23.82 -7.70
C MET A 235 12.54 24.27 -9.17
N SER A 236 11.86 25.39 -9.46
CA SER A 236 11.73 25.92 -10.82
C SER A 236 13.02 26.53 -11.37
N SER A 237 13.93 26.98 -10.49
CA SER A 237 15.25 27.52 -10.87
C SER A 237 16.30 26.46 -11.24
N GLN A 238 15.98 25.17 -11.10
CA GLN A 238 16.82 24.07 -11.58
C GLN A 238 16.43 23.65 -13.00
N GLU A 239 16.89 24.39 -14.01
CA GLU A 239 16.91 23.85 -15.38
C GLU A 239 17.92 22.69 -15.44
N PHE A 240 17.42 21.48 -15.73
CA PHE A 240 18.22 20.27 -15.84
C PHE A 240 19.24 20.37 -16.98
N ASP A 241 20.54 20.46 -16.64
CA ASP A 241 21.64 20.12 -17.55
C ASP A 241 21.93 18.61 -17.44
N PRO A 242 21.60 17.79 -18.47
CA PRO A 242 21.66 16.33 -18.39
C PRO A 242 23.08 15.75 -18.25
N ASP A 243 24.14 16.57 -18.39
CA ASP A 243 25.52 16.13 -18.25
C ASP A 243 26.21 16.59 -16.95
N TYR A 244 25.49 17.28 -16.05
CA TYR A 244 26.06 17.77 -14.78
C TYR A 244 25.86 16.77 -13.63
N ILE A 245 26.97 16.24 -13.10
CA ILE A 245 26.99 15.42 -11.87
C ILE A 245 27.42 16.32 -10.71
N PRO A 246 26.51 16.71 -9.79
CA PRO A 246 26.85 17.59 -8.69
C PRO A 246 27.81 16.89 -7.71
N THR A 247 28.87 17.59 -7.30
CA THR A 247 29.78 17.12 -6.25
C THR A 247 29.49 17.83 -4.92
N PRO A 248 29.84 17.23 -3.77
CA PRO A 248 29.61 17.85 -2.46
C PRO A 248 30.31 19.20 -2.25
N GLN A 249 31.28 19.55 -3.09
CA GLN A 249 31.99 20.82 -3.05
C GLN A 249 31.22 21.95 -3.74
N ASP A 250 30.36 21.63 -4.72
CA ASP A 250 29.57 22.63 -5.46
C ASP A 250 28.53 23.33 -4.58
N ALA A 251 28.06 22.65 -3.53
CA ALA A 251 27.14 23.20 -2.53
C ALA A 251 27.79 24.18 -1.53
N ILE A 252 29.13 24.21 -1.45
CA ILE A 252 29.87 24.99 -0.45
C ILE A 252 30.44 26.29 -1.06
N GLU A 253 30.73 26.32 -2.37
CA GLU A 253 31.49 27.42 -2.98
C GLU A 253 30.67 28.55 -3.62
N HIS A 254 29.34 28.46 -3.75
CA HIS A 254 28.52 29.50 -4.41
C HIS A 254 27.42 30.12 -3.52
N PRO A 255 27.77 31.03 -2.59
CA PRO A 255 26.80 32.00 -2.08
C PRO A 255 26.58 33.08 -3.14
N GLN A 256 25.38 33.09 -3.75
CA GLN A 256 24.81 34.16 -4.57
C GLN A 256 25.75 34.86 -5.58
N ARG A 257 25.73 34.41 -6.85
CA ARG A 257 26.12 35.28 -7.97
C ARG A 257 24.89 36.03 -8.46
N HIS A 258 24.79 37.32 -8.12
CA HIS A 258 23.97 38.26 -8.87
C HIS A 258 24.48 38.33 -10.33
N TYR A 259 23.69 37.81 -11.27
CA TYR A 259 23.84 38.14 -12.69
C TYR A 259 22.91 39.29 -13.05
N PRO A 260 23.35 40.27 -13.87
CA PRO A 260 22.48 41.35 -14.29
C PRO A 260 21.42 40.81 -15.24
N SER A 261 20.17 41.12 -14.91
CA SER A 261 18.96 40.89 -15.70
C SER A 261 19.11 41.35 -17.14
N GLN A 262 19.03 40.41 -18.08
CA GLN A 262 18.62 40.68 -19.45
C GLN A 262 17.13 40.35 -19.60
N SER A 263 16.40 41.36 -20.03
CA SER A 263 14.96 41.43 -20.24
C SER A 263 14.43 40.40 -21.23
N GLN A 264 13.54 39.52 -20.77
CA GLN A 264 12.43 38.91 -21.51
C GLN A 264 11.25 38.71 -20.52
N PRO A 265 9.98 38.78 -21.00
CA PRO A 265 8.83 39.12 -20.17
C PRO A 265 8.06 37.90 -19.64
N ASP A 266 7.20 38.20 -18.66
CA ASP A 266 6.18 37.37 -18.01
C ASP A 266 6.66 36.46 -16.86
N SER A 267 6.68 37.07 -15.68
CA SER A 267 6.65 36.46 -14.36
C SER A 267 5.59 35.35 -14.23
N LEU A 268 5.99 34.15 -13.84
CA LEU A 268 5.08 33.10 -13.36
C LEU A 268 4.44 33.50 -12.01
N PRO A 269 3.14 33.24 -11.77
CA PRO A 269 2.40 33.72 -10.60
C PRO A 269 2.44 32.73 -9.42
N SER A 270 3.60 32.25 -8.98
CA SER A 270 3.65 31.22 -7.91
C SER A 270 3.44 31.78 -6.49
N SER A 271 3.87 33.01 -6.22
CA SER A 271 3.80 33.60 -4.87
C SER A 271 2.36 33.90 -4.43
N GLN A 272 1.55 34.45 -5.32
CA GLN A 272 0.18 34.83 -4.99
C GLN A 272 -0.79 33.64 -4.91
N ASP A 273 -0.49 32.47 -5.49
CA ASP A 273 -1.47 31.39 -5.58
C ASP A 273 -1.71 30.70 -4.23
N SER A 274 -0.67 30.31 -3.49
CA SER A 274 -0.82 29.47 -2.30
C SER A 274 -1.48 30.19 -1.12
N ALA A 275 -1.01 31.40 -0.78
CA ALA A 275 -1.60 32.22 0.28
C ALA A 275 -3.04 32.67 -0.08
N THR A 276 -3.31 32.96 -1.35
CA THR A 276 -4.67 33.28 -1.83
C THR A 276 -5.58 32.07 -1.77
N ILE A 277 -5.09 30.88 -2.11
CA ILE A 277 -5.84 29.63 -2.00
C ILE A 277 -6.22 29.36 -0.54
N LEU A 278 -5.26 29.45 0.40
CA LEU A 278 -5.53 29.24 1.82
C LEU A 278 -6.48 30.30 2.39
N SER A 279 -6.37 31.54 1.93
CA SER A 279 -7.31 32.62 2.30
C SER A 279 -8.72 32.36 1.74
N THR A 280 -8.82 31.79 0.54
CA THR A 280 -10.11 31.44 -0.10
C THR A 280 -10.74 30.21 0.57
N HIS A 281 -9.92 29.26 1.00
CA HIS A 281 -10.33 28.01 1.62
C HIS A 281 -9.99 28.01 3.12
N ASN A 282 -10.32 29.09 3.81
CA ASN A 282 -9.87 29.36 5.17
C ASN A 282 -10.62 28.60 6.29
N THR A 283 -11.41 27.59 5.95
CA THR A 283 -12.06 26.68 6.91
C THR A 283 -11.76 25.23 6.57
N LEU A 284 -11.89 24.32 7.54
CA LEU A 284 -11.70 22.89 7.28
C LEU A 284 -12.68 22.37 6.23
N THR A 285 -13.94 22.84 6.23
CA THR A 285 -14.95 22.46 5.23
C THR A 285 -14.52 22.79 3.80
N THR A 286 -14.09 24.05 3.59
CA THR A 286 -13.65 24.50 2.27
C THR A 286 -12.33 23.84 1.85
N LEU A 287 -11.38 23.68 2.78
CA LEU A 287 -10.08 23.08 2.50
C LEU A 287 -10.21 21.58 2.20
N TRP A 288 -11.09 20.86 2.91
CA TRP A 288 -11.42 19.47 2.62
C TRP A 288 -12.00 19.30 1.21
N THR A 289 -12.89 20.22 0.81
CA THR A 289 -13.46 20.21 -0.54
C THR A 289 -12.38 20.39 -1.61
N LEU A 290 -11.43 21.31 -1.38
CA LEU A 290 -10.28 21.50 -2.25
C LEU A 290 -9.36 20.27 -2.31
N MET A 291 -9.11 19.62 -1.18
CA MET A 291 -8.35 18.36 -1.14
C MET A 291 -9.04 17.27 -1.96
N LYS A 292 -10.36 17.11 -1.81
CA LYS A 292 -11.16 16.16 -2.59
C LYS A 292 -11.11 16.45 -4.09
N SER A 293 -11.12 17.73 -4.50
CA SER A 293 -10.96 18.07 -5.92
C SER A 293 -9.56 17.73 -6.44
N HIS A 294 -8.50 17.97 -5.65
CA HIS A 294 -7.14 17.60 -6.02
C HIS A 294 -6.95 16.08 -6.10
N LEU A 295 -7.55 15.30 -5.19
CA LEU A 295 -7.56 13.84 -5.25
C LEU A 295 -8.21 13.36 -6.55
N ARG A 296 -9.41 13.86 -6.87
CA ARG A 296 -10.12 13.50 -8.10
C ARG A 296 -9.35 13.89 -9.36
N LEU A 297 -8.75 15.09 -9.38
CA LEU A 297 -7.90 15.55 -10.48
C LEU A 297 -6.67 14.65 -10.70
N THR A 298 -6.14 14.06 -9.63
CA THR A 298 -4.92 13.23 -9.70
C THR A 298 -5.21 11.79 -10.07
N PHE A 299 -6.30 11.21 -9.55
CA PHE A 299 -6.55 9.76 -9.62
C PHE A 299 -7.66 9.36 -10.60
N LEU A 300 -8.56 10.26 -11.00
CA LEU A 300 -9.58 9.90 -11.99
C LEU A 300 -8.99 9.99 -13.40
N PRO A 301 -9.30 9.01 -14.27
CA PRO A 301 -8.84 9.05 -15.65
C PRO A 301 -9.38 10.30 -16.36
N SER A 302 -8.57 10.90 -17.22
CA SER A 302 -9.02 11.98 -18.09
C SER A 302 -10.07 11.46 -19.08
N SER A 303 -11.07 12.29 -19.39
CA SER A 303 -12.16 11.94 -20.32
C SER A 303 -11.68 11.53 -21.72
N ALA A 304 -10.42 11.77 -22.08
CA ALA A 304 -9.81 11.36 -23.34
C ALA A 304 -9.45 9.85 -23.40
N ALA A 305 -9.55 9.12 -22.29
CA ALA A 305 -9.11 7.72 -22.18
C ALA A 305 -10.27 6.71 -22.33
N THR A 306 -11.09 6.85 -23.37
CA THR A 306 -12.35 6.10 -23.51
C THR A 306 -12.22 4.61 -23.86
N HIS A 307 -11.01 4.11 -24.13
CA HIS A 307 -10.81 2.75 -24.68
C HIS A 307 -9.81 1.89 -23.89
N SER A 308 -9.49 2.26 -22.65
CA SER A 308 -8.60 1.47 -21.80
C SER A 308 -9.06 1.43 -20.35
N SER A 309 -8.76 0.31 -19.71
CA SER A 309 -8.92 0.13 -18.28
C SER A 309 -8.06 1.15 -17.53
N PRO A 310 -8.63 1.90 -16.58
CA PRO A 310 -7.90 2.93 -15.86
C PRO A 310 -6.80 2.32 -14.98
N SER A 311 -7.08 1.20 -14.31
CA SER A 311 -6.20 0.67 -13.27
C SER A 311 -5.17 -0.37 -13.76
N ILE A 312 -5.38 -1.00 -14.91
CA ILE A 312 -4.47 -2.04 -15.44
C ILE A 312 -4.26 -1.88 -16.95
N PRO A 313 -3.16 -2.41 -17.55
CA PRO A 313 -2.90 -2.32 -18.99
C PRO A 313 -3.77 -3.32 -19.76
N SER A 314 -5.07 -3.04 -19.82
CA SER A 314 -6.06 -3.85 -20.51
C SER A 314 -7.12 -2.96 -21.14
N GLU A 315 -7.85 -3.49 -22.12
CA GLU A 315 -9.03 -2.83 -22.68
C GLU A 315 -10.19 -2.76 -21.68
N PHE A 316 -10.33 -3.78 -20.83
CA PHE A 316 -11.44 -3.91 -19.91
C PHE A 316 -10.98 -3.91 -18.45
N GLN A 317 -11.75 -3.25 -17.60
CA GLN A 317 -11.54 -3.31 -16.16
C GLN A 317 -12.05 -4.66 -15.63
N PRO A 318 -11.26 -5.42 -14.85
CA PRO A 318 -11.72 -6.65 -14.23
C PRO A 318 -12.84 -6.37 -13.23
N ARG A 319 -13.78 -7.30 -13.09
CA ARG A 319 -14.96 -7.16 -12.21
C ARG A 319 -14.57 -6.97 -10.75
N SER A 320 -13.49 -7.62 -10.32
CA SER A 320 -12.96 -7.43 -8.97
C SER A 320 -12.52 -5.99 -8.70
N LEU A 321 -12.22 -5.21 -9.73
CA LEU A 321 -11.77 -3.83 -9.62
C LEU A 321 -12.83 -2.80 -10.04
N ASP A 322 -14.05 -3.20 -10.42
CA ASP A 322 -15.11 -2.28 -10.89
C ASP A 322 -15.42 -1.15 -9.89
N SER A 323 -15.26 -1.41 -8.59
CA SER A 323 -15.45 -0.40 -7.54
C SER A 323 -14.35 0.66 -7.48
N TYR A 324 -13.29 0.52 -8.28
CA TYR A 324 -12.08 1.35 -8.25
C TYR A 324 -11.71 1.88 -9.64
N PRO A 325 -12.55 2.70 -10.31
CA PRO A 325 -12.24 3.28 -11.62
C PRO A 325 -11.24 4.44 -11.51
N THR A 326 -10.02 4.16 -11.03
CA THR A 326 -8.93 5.14 -10.87
C THR A 326 -7.68 4.70 -11.61
N ILE A 327 -6.77 5.63 -11.87
CA ILE A 327 -5.45 5.34 -12.45
C ILE A 327 -4.45 4.79 -11.43
N LEU A 328 -4.88 4.48 -10.19
CA LEU A 328 -4.04 3.82 -9.21
C LEU A 328 -3.89 2.34 -9.58
N SER A 329 -2.67 1.92 -9.93
CA SER A 329 -2.40 0.52 -10.27
C SER A 329 -2.64 -0.38 -9.05
N PRO A 330 -3.29 -1.55 -9.22
CA PRO A 330 -3.43 -2.53 -8.16
C PRO A 330 -2.12 -3.28 -7.87
N LEU A 331 -1.01 -2.95 -8.54
CA LEU A 331 0.32 -3.46 -8.23
C LEU A 331 0.87 -2.75 -6.98
N LEU A 332 1.00 -3.52 -5.91
CA LEU A 332 1.43 -3.03 -4.60
C LEU A 332 2.83 -3.54 -4.29
N THR A 333 3.73 -2.64 -3.92
CA THR A 333 5.14 -2.99 -3.70
C THR A 333 5.60 -2.68 -2.28
N ALA A 334 6.31 -3.64 -1.68
CA ALA A 334 7.12 -3.43 -0.49
C ALA A 334 8.60 -3.42 -0.85
N ARG A 335 9.29 -2.29 -0.61
CA ARG A 335 10.73 -2.12 -0.82
C ARG A 335 11.46 -2.29 0.51
N TYR A 336 12.48 -3.13 0.54
CA TYR A 336 13.23 -3.44 1.76
C TYR A 336 14.59 -2.78 1.78
N LEU A 337 14.88 -2.04 2.84
CA LEU A 337 16.17 -1.40 3.08
C LEU A 337 16.88 -2.03 4.29
N SER A 338 18.20 -2.09 4.20
CA SER A 338 19.04 -2.50 5.32
C SER A 338 19.06 -1.44 6.40
N SER A 339 18.77 -1.84 7.63
CA SER A 339 18.97 -1.00 8.83
C SER A 339 20.39 -1.07 9.40
N LYS A 340 21.25 -1.93 8.84
CA LYS A 340 22.66 -2.01 9.26
C LYS A 340 23.41 -0.77 8.75
N PRO A 341 24.20 -0.09 9.60
CA PRO A 341 25.01 1.03 9.16
C PRO A 341 25.97 0.56 8.07
N SER A 342 25.86 1.15 6.89
CA SER A 342 26.87 1.01 5.84
C SER A 342 27.99 1.98 6.20
N ALA A 343 29.22 1.50 6.32
CA ALA A 343 30.32 2.30 6.84
C ALA A 343 30.63 3.55 5.99
N ASP A 344 30.24 3.60 4.70
CA ASP A 344 30.63 4.70 3.79
C ASP A 344 29.63 5.00 2.65
N LEU A 345 28.35 4.58 2.73
CA LEU A 345 27.38 4.83 1.65
C LEU A 345 26.04 5.36 2.20
N GLN A 346 25.77 6.64 1.96
CA GLN A 346 24.42 7.12 1.68
C GLN A 346 24.20 6.96 0.16
N PRO A 347 23.12 6.32 -0.31
CA PRO A 347 21.89 5.92 0.39
C PRO A 347 21.91 4.53 1.06
N PRO A 348 20.95 4.22 1.96
CA PRO A 348 20.83 2.92 2.62
C PRO A 348 20.70 1.76 1.62
N ARG A 349 21.44 0.67 1.87
CA ARG A 349 21.50 -0.48 0.96
C ARG A 349 20.11 -1.13 0.77
N VAL A 350 19.65 -1.19 -0.47
CA VAL A 350 18.45 -1.93 -0.88
C VAL A 350 18.69 -3.44 -0.74
N LEU A 351 17.78 -4.12 -0.03
CA LEU A 351 17.77 -5.57 0.14
C LEU A 351 16.95 -6.28 -0.95
N GLY A 352 15.97 -5.57 -1.52
CA GLY A 352 15.10 -6.04 -2.61
C GLY A 352 13.66 -5.57 -2.43
N SER A 353 12.81 -5.94 -3.39
CA SER A 353 11.38 -5.59 -3.39
C SER A 353 10.50 -6.82 -3.47
N ARG A 354 9.25 -6.68 -3.04
CA ARG A 354 8.18 -7.67 -3.23
C ARG A 354 6.95 -6.96 -3.75
N SER A 355 6.54 -7.30 -4.96
CA SER A 355 5.33 -6.81 -5.59
C SER A 355 4.27 -7.91 -5.63
N PHE A 356 3.01 -7.52 -5.52
CA PHE A 356 1.85 -8.39 -5.65
C PHE A 356 0.64 -7.57 -6.08
N LEU A 357 -0.39 -8.23 -6.60
CA LEU A 357 -1.62 -7.59 -7.06
C LEU A 357 -2.66 -7.55 -5.93
N PHE A 358 -3.40 -6.45 -5.84
CA PHE A 358 -4.48 -6.24 -4.90
C PHE A 358 -5.60 -7.27 -5.08
N ASP A 359 -6.07 -7.86 -3.98
CA ASP A 359 -7.18 -8.82 -3.99
C ASP A 359 -8.28 -8.38 -3.01
N PRO A 360 -9.32 -7.70 -3.49
CA PRO A 360 -10.34 -7.12 -2.63
C PRO A 360 -11.11 -8.19 -1.84
N THR A 361 -11.29 -9.37 -2.42
CA THR A 361 -12.02 -10.46 -1.76
C THR A 361 -11.24 -10.97 -0.57
N SER A 362 -9.94 -11.25 -0.74
CA SER A 362 -9.17 -11.82 0.36
C SER A 362 -8.79 -10.79 1.42
N MET A 363 -8.60 -9.51 1.06
CA MET A 363 -8.53 -8.41 2.02
C MET A 363 -9.81 -8.33 2.86
N SER A 364 -10.98 -8.27 2.21
CA SER A 364 -12.27 -8.11 2.89
C SER A 364 -12.60 -9.30 3.79
N SER A 365 -12.35 -10.53 3.29
CA SER A 365 -12.49 -11.77 4.06
C SER A 365 -11.62 -11.75 5.32
N TYR A 366 -10.34 -11.37 5.17
CA TYR A 366 -9.43 -11.27 6.30
C TYR A 366 -9.87 -10.22 7.32
N LEU A 367 -10.17 -9.00 6.88
CA LEU A 367 -10.60 -7.91 7.77
C LEU A 367 -11.86 -8.29 8.52
N THR A 368 -12.86 -8.84 7.82
CA THR A 368 -14.10 -9.32 8.43
C THR A 368 -13.81 -10.34 9.52
N ASP A 369 -12.98 -11.35 9.24
CA ASP A 369 -12.62 -12.39 10.21
C ASP A 369 -11.86 -11.86 11.44
N GLN A 370 -10.97 -10.88 11.25
CA GLN A 370 -10.27 -10.24 12.36
C GLN A 370 -11.21 -9.35 13.19
N MET A 371 -12.08 -8.59 12.54
CA MET A 371 -13.04 -7.72 13.23
C MET A 371 -14.09 -8.52 14.01
N HIS A 372 -14.50 -9.68 13.53
CA HIS A 372 -15.34 -10.61 14.31
C HIS A 372 -14.67 -11.01 15.63
N TRP A 373 -13.35 -11.21 15.64
CA TRP A 373 -12.62 -11.47 16.87
C TRP A 373 -12.53 -10.22 17.76
N TRP A 374 -12.15 -9.07 17.20
CA TRP A 374 -12.04 -7.81 17.96
C TRP A 374 -13.36 -7.35 18.59
N ARG A 375 -14.50 -7.61 17.92
CA ARG A 375 -15.85 -7.31 18.43
C ARG A 375 -16.42 -8.39 19.35
N GLY A 376 -15.68 -9.46 19.63
CA GLY A 376 -16.12 -10.56 20.50
C GLY A 376 -17.13 -11.52 19.86
N GLY A 377 -17.32 -11.46 18.54
CA GLY A 377 -18.17 -12.39 17.77
C GLY A 377 -17.49 -13.72 17.43
N ARG A 378 -16.20 -13.88 17.74
CA ARG A 378 -15.41 -15.11 17.53
C ARG A 378 -14.41 -15.32 18.65
N ASP A 379 -14.22 -16.56 19.10
CA ASP A 379 -13.16 -16.94 20.04
C ASP A 379 -11.74 -16.75 19.46
N PRO A 380 -10.72 -16.47 20.29
CA PRO A 380 -9.33 -16.42 19.84
C PRO A 380 -8.92 -17.75 19.19
N ARG A 381 -8.20 -17.66 18.07
CA ARG A 381 -7.61 -18.83 17.41
C ARG A 381 -6.10 -18.82 17.59
N GLY A 382 -5.56 -19.97 17.96
CA GLY A 382 -4.11 -20.14 18.04
C GLY A 382 -3.45 -20.08 16.67
N VAL A 383 -2.15 -19.81 16.67
CA VAL A 383 -1.32 -19.76 15.47
C VAL A 383 -1.23 -21.14 14.81
N GLU A 384 -0.87 -21.22 13.53
CA GLU A 384 -0.59 -22.51 12.92
C GLU A 384 0.62 -23.19 13.58
N VAL A 385 0.70 -24.52 13.50
CA VAL A 385 1.78 -25.29 14.15
C VAL A 385 3.18 -24.85 13.67
N MET A 386 3.32 -24.49 12.39
CA MET A 386 4.55 -23.97 11.80
C MET A 386 4.94 -22.59 12.36
N GLU A 387 3.98 -21.86 12.91
CA GLU A 387 4.15 -20.56 13.53
C GLU A 387 4.28 -20.61 15.05
N ALA A 388 4.25 -21.80 15.66
CA ALA A 388 4.35 -21.98 17.11
C ALA A 388 5.65 -21.41 17.72
N TRP A 389 6.64 -21.05 16.88
CA TRP A 389 7.79 -20.27 17.32
C TRP A 389 7.38 -18.92 17.97
N LYS A 390 6.27 -18.31 17.56
CA LYS A 390 5.69 -17.10 18.17
C LYS A 390 5.32 -17.32 19.64
N CYS A 391 4.93 -18.55 20.02
CA CYS A 391 4.64 -18.90 21.40
C CYS A 391 5.89 -18.88 22.31
N ARG A 392 7.11 -18.74 21.76
CA ARG A 392 8.35 -18.59 22.55
C ARG A 392 8.53 -17.19 23.12
N ILE A 393 7.89 -16.20 22.50
CA ILE A 393 7.97 -14.78 22.87
C ILE A 393 6.63 -14.22 23.37
N CYS A 394 5.60 -15.07 23.46
CA CYS A 394 4.26 -14.70 23.92
C CYS A 394 4.24 -14.60 25.44
N GLU A 395 3.75 -13.47 25.98
CA GLU A 395 3.61 -13.24 27.41
C GLU A 395 2.57 -14.16 28.07
N PHE A 396 1.51 -14.51 27.33
CA PHE A 396 0.43 -15.39 27.79
C PHE A 396 0.74 -16.88 27.61
N ARG A 397 1.99 -17.23 27.34
CA ARG A 397 2.41 -18.60 26.98
C ARG A 397 1.95 -19.64 28.01
N ASP A 398 2.08 -19.33 29.30
CA ASP A 398 1.91 -20.32 30.37
C ASP A 398 0.43 -20.61 30.66
N GLU A 399 -0.47 -19.68 30.34
CA GLU A 399 -1.92 -19.82 30.50
C GLU A 399 -2.66 -20.07 29.17
N CYS A 400 -1.96 -20.10 28.04
CA CYS A 400 -2.55 -20.30 26.71
C CYS A 400 -3.18 -21.70 26.56
N GLU A 401 -4.53 -21.75 26.52
CA GLU A 401 -5.29 -22.99 26.37
C GLU A 401 -4.96 -23.75 25.09
N TRP A 402 -4.85 -23.05 23.96
CA TRP A 402 -4.47 -23.63 22.67
C TRP A 402 -3.13 -24.36 22.76
N ARG A 403 -2.15 -23.77 23.44
CA ARG A 403 -0.81 -24.36 23.57
C ARG A 403 -0.87 -25.64 24.41
N ARG A 404 -1.56 -25.61 25.56
CA ARG A 404 -1.76 -26.79 26.42
C ARG A 404 -2.45 -27.93 25.66
N GLU A 405 -3.49 -27.60 24.89
CA GLU A 405 -4.20 -28.58 24.06
C GLU A 405 -3.28 -29.21 23.01
N ARG A 406 -2.50 -28.40 22.27
CA ARG A 406 -1.55 -28.91 21.29
C ARG A 406 -0.47 -29.79 21.95
N GLU A 407 0.12 -29.35 23.05
CA GLU A 407 1.13 -30.12 23.80
C GLU A 407 0.58 -31.49 24.24
N TRP A 408 -0.65 -31.52 24.76
CA TRP A 408 -1.34 -32.76 25.13
C TRP A 408 -1.56 -33.69 23.93
N LEU A 409 -2.06 -33.17 22.81
CA LEU A 409 -2.26 -33.94 21.57
C LEU A 409 -0.95 -34.55 21.05
N PHE A 410 0.16 -33.80 21.09
CA PHE A 410 1.48 -34.30 20.67
C PHE A 410 2.04 -35.35 21.65
N ALA A 411 1.84 -35.19 22.95
CA ALA A 411 2.24 -36.16 23.97
C ALA A 411 1.48 -37.50 23.78
N ASN A 412 0.16 -37.44 23.59
CA ASN A 412 -0.65 -38.64 23.37
C ASN A 412 -0.30 -39.37 22.07
N ARG A 413 0.00 -38.64 20.99
CA ARG A 413 0.49 -39.25 19.73
C ARG A 413 1.83 -39.96 19.92
N ARG A 414 2.73 -39.42 20.75
CA ARG A 414 4.01 -40.08 21.07
C ARG A 414 3.81 -41.34 21.90
N MET A 415 2.92 -41.30 22.90
CA MET A 415 2.58 -42.47 23.72
C MET A 415 1.94 -43.58 22.86
N GLY A 416 0.99 -43.23 21.99
CA GLY A 416 0.38 -44.18 21.06
C GLY A 416 1.37 -44.79 20.05
N ARG A 417 2.37 -44.03 19.57
CA ARG A 417 3.47 -44.58 18.74
C ARG A 417 4.40 -45.49 19.54
N LYS A 418 4.71 -45.18 20.81
CA LYS A 418 5.52 -46.06 21.66
C LYS A 418 4.83 -47.41 21.91
N SER A 419 3.55 -47.39 22.29
CA SER A 419 2.79 -48.63 22.51
C SER A 419 2.64 -49.49 21.26
N LYS A 420 2.58 -48.88 20.06
CA LYS A 420 2.50 -49.61 18.79
C LYS A 420 3.85 -50.19 18.33
N VAL A 421 4.97 -49.60 18.77
CA VAL A 421 6.33 -50.14 18.52
C VAL A 421 6.66 -51.26 19.50
N GLU A 422 6.21 -51.16 20.76
CA GLU A 422 6.41 -52.21 21.77
C GLU A 422 5.50 -53.44 21.54
N GLY A 423 4.31 -53.26 20.95
CA GLY A 423 3.41 -54.38 20.59
C GLY A 423 3.71 -55.07 19.24
N GLY A 424 4.77 -54.66 18.53
CA GLY A 424 5.11 -55.17 17.19
C GLY A 424 6.22 -56.24 17.16
N VAL A 425 6.73 -56.67 18.31
CA VAL A 425 7.78 -57.70 18.42
C VAL A 425 7.23 -58.92 19.16
N GLU A 426 6.29 -59.63 18.54
CA GLU A 426 6.00 -61.04 18.89
C GLU A 426 5.07 -61.62 17.82
N VAL A 427 5.63 -62.16 16.73
CA VAL A 427 5.29 -63.49 16.20
C VAL A 427 6.49 -63.97 15.40
N GLY A 428 7.34 -64.76 16.05
CA GLY A 428 8.37 -65.55 15.40
C GLY A 428 8.49 -66.86 16.13
N VAL A 429 7.75 -67.87 15.66
CA VAL A 429 8.15 -69.29 15.58
C VAL A 429 7.45 -69.90 14.39
#